data_AF-A0A7K1CW82-F1
#
_entry.id   AF-A0A7K1CW82-F1
#
_cell.length_a   1.000
_cell.length_b   1.000
_cell.length_c   1.000
_cell.angle_alpha   90.00
_cell.angle_beta   90.00
_cell.angle_gamma   90.00
#
_symmetry.space_group_name_H-M   'P 1'
#
loop_
_entity.id
_entity.type
_entity.pdbx_description
1 polymer ?
#
loop_
_entity_poly.entity_id
_entity_poly.type
_entity_poly.pdbx_seq_one_letter_code
_entity_poly.pdbx_strand_id
1 'polypeptide(L)'
;MTAVKEREVTYVEKDAKPPLVISNNPADHTPFDKKDEYWRYLPARQFDGFASTAPAVGDPNFQVSNASVLHSITTGGINGLRVRDVVTATALAAEHNQFIVSVDKAANGKLVELDFAATSESNSAVEINVLEQVETQIVLRDRCQGNTALSLAINIGKGAIVKFVVLTEESATGIHYGHISANIGRDSALTFGVIS
;
A
#
# COMPACT_ATOMS: atom_id res chain seq x y z
N MET A 1 -29.27 -39.10 -41.81
CA MET A 1 -29.32 -37.64 -41.59
C MET A 1 -29.77 -37.40 -40.16
N THR A 2 -28.93 -36.82 -39.32
CA THR A 2 -29.22 -36.59 -37.90
C THR A 2 -29.74 -35.16 -37.74
N ALA A 3 -30.93 -35.00 -37.19
CA ALA A 3 -31.54 -33.69 -36.99
C ALA A 3 -30.80 -32.92 -35.88
N VAL A 4 -30.17 -31.81 -36.23
CA VAL A 4 -29.57 -30.87 -35.27
C VAL A 4 -30.71 -30.04 -34.67
N LYS A 5 -30.89 -30.10 -33.34
CA LYS A 5 -31.77 -29.18 -32.63
C LYS A 5 -30.95 -27.98 -32.19
N GLU A 6 -31.30 -26.80 -32.70
CA GLU A 6 -30.79 -25.54 -32.20
C GLU A 6 -31.27 -25.33 -30.76
N ARG A 7 -30.33 -24.97 -29.88
CA ARG A 7 -30.60 -24.66 -28.49
C ARG A 7 -30.32 -23.18 -28.30
N GLU A 8 -31.37 -22.42 -28.03
CA GLU A 8 -31.25 -21.02 -27.70
C GLU A 8 -30.55 -20.90 -26.33
N VAL A 9 -29.36 -20.27 -26.31
CA VAL A 9 -28.61 -20.01 -25.09
C VAL A 9 -28.86 -18.56 -24.73
N THR A 10 -29.65 -18.33 -23.67
CA THR A 10 -29.85 -16.99 -23.13
C THR A 10 -28.52 -16.49 -22.58
N TYR A 11 -27.90 -15.52 -23.25
CA TYR A 11 -26.75 -14.81 -22.73
C TYR A 11 -27.23 -13.94 -21.56
N VAL A 12 -26.94 -14.39 -20.34
CA VAL A 12 -27.04 -13.53 -19.15
C VAL A 12 -25.70 -12.83 -19.04
N GLU A 13 -25.68 -11.54 -19.33
CA GLU A 13 -24.56 -10.67 -18.96
C GLU A 13 -24.52 -10.65 -17.43
N LYS A 14 -23.79 -11.61 -16.85
CA LYS A 14 -23.32 -11.47 -15.47
C LYS A 14 -22.26 -10.40 -15.56
N ASP A 15 -22.63 -9.18 -15.18
CA ASP A 15 -21.67 -8.15 -14.82
C ASP A 15 -20.73 -8.81 -13.79
N ALA A 16 -19.56 -9.24 -14.24
CA ALA A 16 -18.68 -10.14 -13.48
C ALA A 16 -17.96 -9.42 -12.33
N LYS A 17 -18.33 -8.15 -12.10
CA LYS A 17 -17.78 -7.30 -11.08
C LYS A 17 -18.66 -7.45 -9.84
N PRO A 18 -18.07 -7.75 -8.67
CA PRO A 18 -18.83 -7.69 -7.44
C PRO A 18 -19.37 -6.26 -7.29
N PRO A 19 -20.53 -6.07 -6.65
CA PRO A 19 -20.91 -4.75 -6.18
C PRO A 19 -19.75 -4.18 -5.34
N LEU A 20 -19.34 -2.97 -5.68
CA LEU A 20 -18.22 -2.28 -5.04
C LEU A 20 -18.64 -1.93 -3.61
N VAL A 21 -18.29 -2.78 -2.64
CA VAL A 21 -18.50 -2.49 -1.22
C VAL A 21 -17.40 -1.54 -0.79
N ILE A 22 -17.69 -0.25 -0.80
CA ILE A 22 -16.82 0.76 -0.18
C ILE A 22 -17.15 0.78 1.31
N SER A 23 -16.45 -0.04 2.10
CA SER A 23 -16.44 0.06 3.55
C SER A 23 -15.10 0.60 4.05
N ASN A 24 -15.13 1.29 5.20
CA ASN A 24 -13.95 1.69 5.95
C ASN A 24 -13.81 0.89 7.25
N ASN A 25 -14.73 -0.03 7.54
CA ASN A 25 -14.68 -0.87 8.73
C ASN A 25 -13.80 -2.10 8.44
N PRO A 26 -12.67 -2.29 9.14
CA PRO A 26 -11.77 -3.43 8.92
C PRO A 26 -12.48 -4.79 8.93
N ALA A 27 -13.54 -4.94 9.75
CA ALA A 27 -14.32 -6.17 9.82
C ALA A 27 -15.16 -6.47 8.56
N ASP A 28 -15.42 -5.48 7.72
CA ASP A 28 -16.15 -5.64 6.47
C ASP A 28 -15.25 -6.12 5.31
N HIS A 29 -13.94 -6.20 5.56
CA HIS A 29 -12.96 -6.72 4.61
C HIS A 29 -12.56 -8.12 5.07
N THR A 30 -13.18 -9.15 4.50
CA THR A 30 -12.77 -10.54 4.75
C THR A 30 -11.30 -10.72 4.36
N PRO A 31 -10.50 -11.42 5.20
CA PRO A 31 -9.14 -11.79 4.83
C PRO A 31 -9.12 -12.47 3.46
N PHE A 32 -8.06 -12.24 2.70
CA PHE A 32 -7.85 -12.76 1.36
C PHE A 32 -8.18 -14.28 1.26
N ASP A 33 -9.12 -14.69 0.40
CA ASP A 33 -9.32 -16.10 0.07
C ASP A 33 -8.70 -16.41 -1.30
N LYS A 34 -7.71 -17.32 -1.31
CA LYS A 34 -7.07 -17.88 -2.52
C LYS A 34 -8.08 -18.42 -3.54
N LYS A 35 -9.29 -18.78 -3.10
CA LYS A 35 -10.34 -19.40 -3.92
C LYS A 35 -11.32 -18.40 -4.54
N ASP A 36 -11.22 -17.12 -4.21
CA ASP A 36 -12.15 -16.10 -4.66
C ASP A 36 -12.00 -15.82 -6.17
N GLU A 37 -13.11 -15.79 -6.92
CA GLU A 37 -13.11 -15.83 -8.40
C GLU A 37 -12.51 -14.58 -9.06
N TYR A 38 -12.43 -13.47 -8.32
CA TYR A 38 -11.95 -12.17 -8.79
C TYR A 38 -10.46 -12.15 -9.17
N TRP A 39 -9.68 -13.11 -8.67
CA TRP A 39 -8.22 -13.10 -8.80
C TRP A 39 -7.66 -14.14 -9.78
N ARG A 40 -8.52 -14.92 -10.44
CA ARG A 40 -8.13 -15.95 -11.45
C ARG A 40 -7.37 -15.39 -12.66
N TYR A 41 -7.35 -14.07 -12.83
CA TYR A 41 -6.68 -13.38 -13.93
C TYR A 41 -5.26 -12.88 -13.58
N LEU A 42 -4.83 -12.99 -12.31
CA LEU A 42 -3.45 -12.72 -11.92
C LEU A 42 -2.60 -14.01 -11.97
N PRO A 43 -1.30 -13.93 -12.30
CA PRO A 43 -0.44 -15.10 -12.37
C PRO A 43 -0.34 -15.81 -11.01
N ALA A 44 -1.07 -16.93 -10.87
CA ALA A 44 -1.24 -17.67 -9.60
C ALA A 44 0.08 -18.10 -8.93
N ARG A 45 1.18 -18.23 -9.67
CA ARG A 45 2.49 -18.70 -9.16
C ARG A 45 3.33 -17.65 -8.44
N GLN A 46 3.03 -16.36 -8.59
CA GLN A 46 3.85 -15.28 -8.00
C GLN A 46 3.25 -14.68 -6.72
N PHE A 47 2.01 -15.01 -6.40
CA PHE A 47 1.32 -14.49 -5.22
C PHE A 47 1.25 -15.49 -4.06
N ASP A 48 1.82 -16.69 -4.16
CA ASP A 48 1.67 -17.71 -3.11
C ASP A 48 2.19 -17.25 -1.73
N GLY A 49 3.16 -16.33 -1.70
CA GLY A 49 3.64 -15.66 -0.49
C GLY A 49 2.65 -14.63 0.09
N PHE A 50 1.94 -13.87 -0.77
CA PHE A 50 0.89 -12.91 -0.37
C PHE A 50 -0.46 -13.57 -0.08
N ALA A 51 -0.60 -14.79 -0.55
CA ALA A 51 -1.81 -15.56 -0.46
C ALA A 51 -1.95 -16.24 0.92
N SER A 52 -0.93 -16.14 1.76
CA SER A 52 -1.00 -16.50 3.16
C SER A 52 -1.93 -15.52 3.89
N THR A 53 -3.06 -16.02 4.39
CA THR A 53 -3.88 -15.32 5.41
C THR A 53 -3.20 -15.32 6.78
N ALA A 54 -2.01 -15.92 6.90
CA ALA A 54 -1.29 -15.88 8.16
C ALA A 54 -0.88 -14.42 8.40
N PRO A 55 -1.12 -13.90 9.62
CA PRO A 55 -0.63 -12.58 9.98
C PRO A 55 0.88 -12.56 9.79
N ALA A 56 1.39 -11.43 9.30
CA ALA A 56 2.82 -11.20 9.30
C ALA A 56 3.36 -11.41 10.72
N VAL A 57 4.52 -12.03 10.86
CA VAL A 57 5.05 -12.39 12.20
C VAL A 57 5.87 -11.25 12.79
N GLY A 58 6.23 -10.24 12.00
CA GLY A 58 7.04 -9.11 12.45
C GLY A 58 6.54 -7.76 11.96
N ASP A 59 6.79 -6.74 12.78
CA ASP A 59 6.72 -5.35 12.37
C ASP A 59 8.08 -4.94 11.75
N PRO A 60 8.08 -4.17 10.65
CA PRO A 60 9.30 -3.65 10.07
C PRO A 60 9.99 -2.68 11.03
N ASN A 61 11.32 -2.66 11.01
CA ASN A 61 12.06 -1.54 11.53
C ASN A 61 11.88 -0.35 10.56
N PHE A 62 11.16 0.66 11.01
CA PHE A 62 10.94 1.90 10.26
C PHE A 62 11.74 3.03 10.87
N GLN A 63 12.57 3.67 10.08
CA GLN A 63 13.38 4.80 10.51
C GLN A 63 13.17 5.99 9.58
N VAL A 64 13.17 7.18 10.16
CA VAL A 64 13.07 8.43 9.41
C VAL A 64 14.36 9.20 9.62
N SER A 65 15.13 9.38 8.56
CA SER A 65 16.27 10.29 8.56
C SER A 65 15.73 11.71 8.31
N ASN A 66 16.19 12.66 9.13
CA ASN A 66 15.77 14.08 9.25
C ASN A 66 14.88 14.38 10.47
N ALA A 67 15.50 14.97 11.51
CA ALA A 67 14.84 15.36 12.76
C ALA A 67 13.76 16.45 12.60
N SER A 68 13.65 17.06 11.41
CA SER A 68 12.56 17.97 11.04
C SER A 68 11.28 17.26 10.61
N VAL A 69 11.25 15.92 10.69
CA VAL A 69 10.09 15.11 10.34
C VAL A 69 9.52 14.49 11.62
N LEU A 70 8.28 14.83 11.93
CA LEU A 70 7.56 14.17 13.02
C LEU A 70 7.09 12.82 12.52
N HIS A 71 7.39 11.74 13.25
CA HIS A 71 6.82 10.43 12.97
C HIS A 71 6.24 9.81 14.23
N SER A 72 5.20 8.99 14.05
CA SER A 72 4.60 8.21 15.12
C SER A 72 4.28 6.80 14.63
N ILE A 73 4.27 5.87 15.59
CA ILE A 73 3.85 4.49 15.40
C ILE A 73 2.54 4.32 16.17
N THR A 74 1.51 3.80 15.51
CA THR A 74 0.20 3.55 16.12
C THR A 74 -0.30 2.16 15.77
N THR A 75 -1.11 1.59 16.66
CA THR A 75 -1.88 0.37 16.44
C THR A 75 -3.36 0.75 16.53
N GLY A 76 -4.20 0.28 15.60
CA GLY A 76 -5.66 0.46 15.69
C GLY A 76 -6.29 1.58 14.85
N GLY A 77 -5.58 2.17 13.88
CA GLY A 77 -6.21 2.91 12.78
C GLY A 77 -5.70 4.33 12.59
N ILE A 78 -4.90 4.53 11.54
CA ILE A 78 -4.66 5.83 10.94
C ILE A 78 -5.95 6.30 10.25
N ASN A 79 -6.57 7.38 10.74
CA ASN A 79 -7.82 7.95 10.20
C ASN A 79 -7.76 8.35 8.70
N GLY A 80 -6.57 8.48 8.11
CA GLY A 80 -6.39 8.80 6.68
C GLY A 80 -6.17 7.58 5.76
N LEU A 81 -5.81 6.42 6.32
CA LEU A 81 -5.81 5.14 5.63
C LEU A 81 -7.20 4.54 5.73
N ARG A 82 -8.14 5.02 4.91
CA ARG A 82 -9.29 4.19 4.53
C ARG A 82 -8.74 2.83 4.11
N VAL A 83 -9.39 1.72 4.40
CA VAL A 83 -8.97 0.42 3.87
C VAL A 83 -9.04 0.49 2.34
N ARG A 84 -7.91 0.80 1.70
CA ARG A 84 -7.82 0.97 0.24
C ARG A 84 -7.39 -0.31 -0.46
N ASP A 85 -6.81 -1.23 0.31
CA ASP A 85 -6.26 -2.49 -0.16
C ASP A 85 -6.24 -3.55 0.95
N VAL A 86 -5.99 -4.80 0.55
CA VAL A 86 -5.95 -5.98 1.42
C VAL A 86 -4.80 -5.94 2.43
N VAL A 87 -3.72 -5.22 2.12
CA VAL A 87 -2.54 -5.08 2.98
C VAL A 87 -2.90 -4.22 4.19
N THR A 88 -3.53 -3.07 3.94
CA THR A 88 -4.05 -2.15 4.93
C THR A 88 -5.10 -2.84 5.80
N ALA A 89 -6.01 -3.59 5.18
CA ALA A 89 -7.02 -4.37 5.89
C ALA A 89 -6.38 -5.36 6.86
N THR A 90 -5.35 -6.09 6.41
CA THR A 90 -4.67 -7.12 7.20
C THR A 90 -3.79 -6.51 8.28
N ALA A 91 -3.06 -5.42 7.98
CA ALA A 91 -2.28 -4.66 8.96
C ALA A 91 -3.18 -4.11 10.08
N LEU A 92 -4.37 -3.61 9.74
CA LEU A 92 -5.36 -3.17 10.73
C LEU A 92 -5.94 -4.32 11.54
N ALA A 93 -6.37 -5.39 10.88
CA ALA A 93 -7.03 -6.54 11.52
C ALA A 93 -6.11 -7.31 12.48
N ALA A 94 -4.81 -7.37 12.19
CA ALA A 94 -3.81 -8.00 13.03
C ALA A 94 -3.12 -7.01 13.99
N GLU A 95 -3.60 -5.77 14.08
CA GLU A 95 -3.07 -4.72 14.96
C GLU A 95 -1.57 -4.43 14.76
N HIS A 96 -1.06 -4.61 13.53
CA HIS A 96 0.32 -4.29 13.18
C HIS A 96 0.65 -2.80 13.33
N ASN A 97 1.94 -2.52 13.46
CA ASN A 97 2.44 -1.15 13.48
C ASN A 97 2.08 -0.41 12.19
N GLN A 98 1.44 0.75 12.36
CA GLN A 98 1.14 1.69 11.31
C GLN A 98 1.96 2.96 11.53
N PHE A 99 2.50 3.51 10.46
CA PHE A 99 3.46 4.61 10.53
C PHE A 99 2.85 5.88 9.97
N ILE A 100 2.88 6.96 10.75
CA ILE A 100 2.50 8.30 10.27
C ILE A 100 3.76 9.14 10.20
N VAL A 101 3.99 9.79 9.05
CA VAL A 101 5.11 10.70 8.80
C VAL A 101 4.54 12.05 8.43
N SER A 102 4.88 13.10 9.18
CA SER A 102 4.50 14.48 8.87
C SER A 102 5.73 15.29 8.49
N VAL A 103 5.72 15.82 7.26
CA VAL A 103 6.81 16.59 6.68
C VAL A 103 6.41 18.06 6.62
N ASP A 104 7.11 18.90 7.38
CA ASP A 104 6.85 20.33 7.47
C ASP A 104 7.89 21.18 6.70
N LYS A 105 7.76 22.50 6.80
CA LYS A 105 8.63 23.46 6.09
C LYS A 105 10.10 23.38 6.49
N ALA A 106 10.45 22.79 7.63
CA ALA A 106 11.84 22.59 8.01
C ALA A 106 12.54 21.52 7.15
N ALA A 107 11.78 20.73 6.38
CA ALA A 107 12.30 19.82 5.35
C ALA A 107 12.52 20.47 3.97
N ASN A 108 12.24 21.78 3.81
CA ASN A 108 12.39 22.46 2.52
C ASN A 108 13.83 22.41 2.01
N GLY A 109 13.99 22.01 0.74
CA GLY A 109 15.30 21.84 0.10
C GLY A 109 16.15 20.70 0.66
N LYS A 110 15.64 19.91 1.61
CA LYS A 110 16.31 18.74 2.19
C LYS A 110 15.76 17.45 1.59
N LEU A 111 16.57 16.40 1.69
CA LEU A 111 16.14 15.03 1.49
C LEU A 111 15.55 14.49 2.81
N VAL A 112 14.40 13.82 2.70
CA VAL A 112 13.79 13.02 3.75
C VAL A 112 13.95 11.55 3.35
N GLU A 113 14.56 10.74 4.20
CA GLU A 113 14.72 9.32 3.93
C GLU A 113 13.89 8.52 4.90
N LEU A 114 13.10 7.61 4.34
CA LEU A 114 12.29 6.65 5.07
C LEU A 114 12.93 5.29 4.83
N ASP A 115 13.46 4.67 5.88
CA ASP A 115 14.15 3.40 5.78
C ASP A 115 13.26 2.30 6.36
N PHE A 116 13.03 1.26 5.56
CA PHE A 116 12.12 0.18 5.84
C PHE A 116 12.87 -1.14 5.76
N ALA A 117 13.00 -1.85 6.89
CA ALA A 117 13.76 -3.09 6.95
C ALA A 117 13.04 -4.16 7.79
N ALA A 118 12.92 -5.38 7.26
CA ALA A 118 12.33 -6.52 7.95
C ALA A 118 13.03 -7.81 7.50
N THR A 119 13.39 -8.68 8.44
CA THR A 119 13.98 -10.00 8.14
C THR A 119 12.94 -11.12 8.04
N SER A 120 11.77 -10.91 8.64
CA SER A 120 10.60 -11.79 8.56
C SER A 120 9.52 -11.20 7.66
N GLU A 121 8.48 -11.97 7.37
CA GLU A 121 7.30 -11.47 6.67
C GLU A 121 6.68 -10.28 7.43
N SER A 122 6.37 -9.20 6.72
CA SER A 122 5.83 -7.96 7.29
C SER A 122 4.68 -7.38 6.47
N ASN A 123 3.63 -6.92 7.16
CA ASN A 123 2.54 -6.15 6.58
C ASN A 123 2.59 -4.75 7.19
N SER A 124 2.60 -3.71 6.38
CA SER A 124 2.73 -2.36 6.92
C SER A 124 1.97 -1.33 6.14
N ALA A 125 1.50 -0.34 6.88
CA ALA A 125 0.75 0.78 6.34
C ALA A 125 1.44 2.07 6.77
N VAL A 126 1.77 2.92 5.79
CA VAL A 126 2.48 4.17 6.00
C VAL A 126 1.64 5.31 5.43
N GLU A 127 1.39 6.33 6.23
CA GLU A 127 0.80 7.60 5.80
C GLU A 127 1.84 8.71 5.85
N ILE A 128 2.11 9.35 4.71
CA ILE A 128 2.99 10.50 4.58
C ILE A 128 2.13 11.74 4.36
N ASN A 129 2.15 12.67 5.31
CA ASN A 129 1.49 13.95 5.26
C ASN A 129 2.52 15.05 4.99
N VAL A 130 2.54 15.59 3.77
CA VAL A 130 3.37 16.74 3.42
C VAL A 130 2.54 18.01 3.61
N LEU A 131 2.97 18.90 4.50
CA LEU A 131 2.22 20.11 4.84
C LEU A 131 2.26 21.16 3.72
N GLU A 132 1.44 22.20 3.86
CA GLU A 132 1.30 23.25 2.85
C GLU A 132 2.62 23.97 2.55
N GLN A 133 2.84 24.26 1.26
CA GLN A 133 3.99 25.02 0.75
C GLN A 133 5.35 24.40 1.15
N VAL A 134 5.40 23.08 1.29
CA VAL A 134 6.64 22.33 1.46
C VAL A 134 7.23 21.98 0.11
N GLU A 135 8.53 22.22 -0.08
CA GLU A 135 9.26 21.81 -1.29
C GLU A 135 10.40 20.86 -0.90
N THR A 136 10.24 19.57 -1.17
CA THR A 136 11.14 18.54 -0.62
C THR A 136 11.27 17.31 -1.51
N GLN A 137 12.28 16.50 -1.19
CA GLN A 137 12.50 15.19 -1.81
C GLN A 137 12.35 14.14 -0.72
N ILE A 138 11.59 13.08 -1.01
CA ILE A 138 11.35 11.97 -0.10
C ILE A 138 11.81 10.69 -0.81
N VAL A 139 12.63 9.90 -0.15
CA VAL A 139 13.04 8.58 -0.64
C VAL A 139 12.61 7.54 0.39
N LEU A 140 11.81 6.57 -0.03
CA LEU A 140 11.54 5.37 0.75
C LEU A 140 12.50 4.27 0.28
N ARG A 141 13.38 3.82 1.17
CA ARG A 141 14.32 2.72 0.96
C ARG A 141 13.72 1.45 1.54
N ASP A 142 13.38 0.52 0.67
CA ASP A 142 12.94 -0.81 1.05
C ASP A 142 14.15 -1.77 1.04
N ARG A 143 14.49 -2.27 2.22
CA ARG A 143 15.60 -3.20 2.49
C ARG A 143 15.10 -4.50 3.11
N CYS A 144 13.81 -4.81 2.96
CA CYS A 144 13.25 -6.00 3.57
C CYS A 144 13.74 -7.28 2.89
N GLN A 145 14.14 -8.25 3.71
CA GLN A 145 14.60 -9.57 3.29
C GLN A 145 13.48 -10.62 3.35
N GLY A 146 12.47 -10.40 4.20
CA GLY A 146 11.24 -11.20 4.23
C GLY A 146 10.23 -10.75 3.17
N ASN A 147 9.19 -11.56 2.92
CA ASN A 147 8.09 -11.15 2.05
C ASN A 147 7.35 -9.97 2.67
N THR A 148 7.18 -8.89 1.93
CA THR A 148 6.59 -7.66 2.46
C THR A 148 5.41 -7.19 1.64
N ALA A 149 4.40 -6.76 2.37
CA ALA A 149 3.26 -6.05 1.82
C ALA A 149 3.23 -4.63 2.41
N LEU A 150 3.33 -3.62 1.54
CA LEU A 150 3.39 -2.21 1.93
C LEU A 150 2.23 -1.42 1.34
N SER A 151 1.37 -0.86 2.18
CA SER A 151 0.44 0.19 1.75
C SER A 151 0.98 1.56 2.09
N LEU A 152 0.99 2.46 1.12
CA LEU A 152 1.45 3.83 1.27
C LEU A 152 0.36 4.81 0.84
N ALA A 153 0.03 5.75 1.71
CA ALA A 153 -0.77 6.92 1.36
C ALA A 153 0.07 8.19 1.48
N ILE A 154 0.01 9.03 0.47
CA ILE A 154 0.75 10.29 0.43
C ILE A 154 -0.26 11.42 0.26
N ASN A 155 -0.34 12.29 1.26
CA ASN A 155 -1.19 13.47 1.25
C ASN A 155 -0.31 14.71 1.02
N ILE A 156 -0.45 15.34 -0.14
CA ILE A 156 0.32 16.52 -0.51
C ILE A 156 -0.51 17.77 -0.22
N GLY A 157 -0.04 18.59 0.71
CA GLY A 157 -0.67 19.84 1.11
C GLY A 157 -0.71 20.88 -0.01
N LYS A 158 -1.54 21.90 0.17
CA LYS A 158 -1.69 23.01 -0.79
C LYS A 158 -0.34 23.66 -1.10
N GLY A 159 -0.03 23.87 -2.38
CA GLY A 159 1.19 24.53 -2.81
C GLY A 159 2.49 23.77 -2.55
N ALA A 160 2.42 22.50 -2.10
CA ALA A 160 3.60 21.70 -1.87
C ALA A 160 4.16 21.11 -3.19
N ILE A 161 5.48 20.99 -3.28
CA ILE A 161 6.19 20.45 -4.44
C ILE A 161 7.06 19.30 -3.95
N VAL A 162 6.70 18.08 -4.33
CA VAL A 162 7.34 16.88 -3.79
C VAL A 162 7.88 16.00 -4.90
N LYS A 163 9.12 15.55 -4.74
CA LYS A 163 9.66 14.41 -5.49
C LYS A 163 9.69 13.22 -4.56
N PHE A 164 8.96 12.17 -4.89
CA PHE A 164 8.91 10.96 -4.09
C PHE A 164 9.43 9.77 -4.90
N VAL A 165 10.38 9.04 -4.32
CA VAL A 165 10.96 7.84 -4.92
C VAL A 165 10.82 6.69 -3.93
N VAL A 166 10.30 5.56 -4.43
CA VAL A 166 10.43 4.28 -3.75
C VAL A 166 11.60 3.53 -4.39
N LEU A 167 12.56 3.13 -3.57
CA LEU A 167 13.77 2.41 -3.96
C LEU A 167 13.78 1.07 -3.24
N THR A 168 13.66 -0.02 -3.98
CA THR A 168 13.99 -1.36 -3.48
C THR A 168 15.51 -1.54 -3.61
N GLU A 169 16.21 -1.69 -2.49
CA GLU A 169 17.67 -1.85 -2.51
C GLU A 169 18.08 -3.28 -2.86
N GLU A 170 19.33 -3.46 -3.33
CA GLU A 170 19.89 -4.78 -3.68
C GLU A 170 19.86 -5.79 -2.52
N SER A 171 19.83 -5.30 -1.27
CA SER A 171 19.74 -6.13 -0.07
C SER A 171 18.34 -6.69 0.19
N ALA A 172 17.33 -6.22 -0.54
CA ALA A 172 15.95 -6.65 -0.43
C ALA A 172 15.73 -7.92 -1.26
N THR A 173 15.67 -9.07 -0.58
CA THR A 173 15.62 -10.40 -1.21
C THR A 173 14.25 -11.06 -1.16
N GLY A 174 13.28 -10.45 -0.45
CA GLY A 174 11.93 -10.97 -0.31
C GLY A 174 11.07 -10.72 -1.55
N ILE A 175 9.81 -11.16 -1.51
CA ILE A 175 8.82 -10.69 -2.48
C ILE A 175 8.19 -9.42 -1.92
N HIS A 176 8.20 -8.33 -2.70
CA HIS A 176 7.69 -7.02 -2.32
C HIS A 176 6.43 -6.72 -3.10
N TYR A 177 5.34 -6.46 -2.39
CA TYR A 177 4.09 -6.01 -2.98
C TYR A 177 3.66 -4.74 -2.28
N GLY A 178 3.08 -3.82 -3.02
CA GLY A 178 2.54 -2.64 -2.40
C GLY A 178 1.48 -1.93 -3.20
N HIS A 179 0.74 -1.12 -2.48
CA HIS A 179 -0.21 -0.15 -3.02
C HIS A 179 0.31 1.23 -2.65
N ILE A 180 0.34 2.14 -3.63
CA ILE A 180 0.67 3.54 -3.38
C ILE A 180 -0.52 4.40 -3.84
N SER A 181 -1.05 5.19 -2.92
CA SER A 181 -2.10 6.16 -3.20
C SER A 181 -1.61 7.56 -2.89
N ALA A 182 -2.01 8.54 -3.71
CA ALA A 182 -1.63 9.92 -3.52
C ALA A 182 -2.85 10.84 -3.62
N ASN A 183 -2.99 11.76 -2.66
CA ASN A 183 -3.97 12.84 -2.67
C ASN A 183 -3.21 14.15 -2.88
N ILE A 184 -3.50 14.84 -3.99
CA ILE A 184 -2.75 16.02 -4.43
C ILE A 184 -3.55 17.28 -4.13
N GLY A 185 -3.04 18.13 -3.24
CA GLY A 185 -3.65 19.39 -2.85
C GLY A 185 -3.66 20.42 -3.99
N ARG A 186 -4.44 21.50 -3.80
CA ARG A 186 -4.50 22.61 -4.77
C ARG A 186 -3.11 23.23 -4.97
N ASP A 187 -2.78 23.57 -6.21
CA ASP A 187 -1.51 24.22 -6.62
C ASP A 187 -0.26 23.42 -6.22
N SER A 188 -0.40 22.12 -5.94
CA SER A 188 0.68 21.24 -5.53
C SER A 188 1.14 20.36 -6.69
N ALA A 189 2.34 19.79 -6.55
CA ALA A 189 2.92 18.90 -7.54
C ALA A 189 3.57 17.68 -6.86
N LEU A 190 3.35 16.51 -7.44
CA LEU A 190 4.05 15.28 -7.09
C LEU A 190 4.75 14.73 -8.33
N THR A 191 6.06 14.56 -8.24
CA THR A 191 6.84 13.71 -9.14
C THR A 191 7.07 12.38 -8.45
N PHE A 192 6.65 11.29 -9.07
CA PHE A 192 6.72 9.96 -8.47
C PHE A 192 7.58 9.01 -9.32
N GLY A 193 8.42 8.23 -8.66
CA GLY A 193 9.23 7.18 -9.28
C GLY A 193 9.32 5.93 -8.42
N VAL A 194 9.39 4.77 -9.09
CA VAL A 194 9.70 3.48 -8.46
C VAL A 194 10.97 2.94 -9.13
N ILE A 195 11.93 2.55 -8.31
CA ILE A 195 13.19 1.94 -8.73
C ILE A 195 13.27 0.58 -8.03
N SER A 196 13.36 -0.48 -8.84
CA SER A 196 13.45 -1.88 -8.42
C SER A 196 14.63 -2.56 -9.08
#